data_AF-A0A1G1F2Z0-F1
#
_entry.id   AF-A0A1G1F2Z0-F1
#
_cell.length_a   1.000
_cell.length_b   1.000
_cell.length_c   1.000
_cell.angle_alpha   90.00
_cell.angle_beta   90.00
_cell.angle_gamma   90.00
#
_symmetry.space_group_name_H-M   'P 1'
#
loop_
_entity.id
_entity.type
_entity.pdbx_description
1 polymer ?
#
loop_
_entity_poly.entity_id
_entity_poly.type
_entity_poly.pdbx_seq_one_letter_code
_entity_poly.pdbx_strand_id
1 'polypeptide(L)'
;MKIILILILCSFLSLGGCSALPSFEKYTQSWVGHSIEQKKKASAYPHAYGKGWKETTYTLDNGNWVYVEKHKPDCFIHWEVDPQGFIVGYKLVGKCP
;
A
#
# COMPACT_ATOMS: atom_id res chain seq x y z
N MET A 1 23.04 -17.64 41.04
CA MET A 1 22.36 -18.39 39.94
C MET A 1 20.95 -17.89 39.60
N LYS A 2 20.07 -17.56 40.57
CA LYS A 2 18.69 -17.13 40.29
C LYS A 2 18.55 -15.81 39.49
N ILE A 3 19.42 -14.82 39.73
CA ILE A 3 19.39 -13.51 39.04
C ILE A 3 19.79 -13.64 37.55
N ILE A 4 20.72 -14.54 37.24
CA ILE A 4 21.17 -14.80 35.86
C ILE A 4 20.04 -15.44 35.05
N LEU A 5 19.26 -16.33 35.66
CA LEU A 5 18.12 -16.97 35.01
C LEU A 5 17.01 -15.95 34.66
N ILE A 6 16.78 -14.96 35.52
CA ILE A 6 15.80 -13.87 35.31
C ILE A 6 16.25 -12.94 34.17
N LEU A 7 17.54 -12.62 34.10
CA LEU A 7 18.09 -11.79 33.01
C LEU A 7 18.01 -12.49 31.64
N ILE A 8 18.22 -13.80 31.62
CA ILE A 8 18.07 -14.63 30.40
C ILE A 8 16.58 -14.70 30.00
N LEU A 9 15.67 -14.85 30.96
CA LEU A 9 14.23 -14.91 30.67
C LEU A 9 13.69 -13.57 30.13
N CYS A 10 14.16 -12.43 30.67
CA CYS A 10 13.78 -11.10 30.20
C CYS A 10 14.32 -10.76 28.80
N SER A 11 15.44 -11.37 28.38
CA SER A 11 16.02 -11.11 27.06
C SER A 11 15.35 -11.91 25.92
N PHE A 12 14.61 -12.98 26.23
CA PHE A 12 13.78 -13.68 25.24
C PHE A 12 12.45 -12.96 24.96
N LEU A 13 11.96 -12.12 25.88
CA LEU A 13 10.72 -11.36 25.73
C LEU A 13 10.82 -10.16 24.77
N SER A 14 12.05 -9.72 24.43
CA SER A 14 12.26 -8.57 23.54
C SER A 14 12.44 -8.91 22.06
N LEU A 15 12.56 -10.19 21.68
CA LEU A 15 12.65 -10.62 20.27
C LEU A 15 11.30 -10.97 19.62
N GLY A 16 10.18 -10.80 20.33
CA GLY A 16 8.83 -10.93 19.80
C GLY A 16 8.38 -9.74 18.95
N GLY A 17 9.24 -9.19 18.10
CA GLY A 17 8.85 -8.22 17.09
C GLY A 17 8.00 -8.91 16.04
N CYS A 18 6.69 -8.98 16.29
CA CYS A 18 5.71 -9.46 15.33
C CYS A 18 5.64 -8.44 14.19
N SER A 19 6.52 -8.55 13.21
CA SER A 19 6.42 -7.83 11.94
C SER A 19 5.27 -8.43 11.14
N ALA A 20 4.05 -8.21 11.62
CA ALA A 20 2.85 -8.43 10.83
C ALA A 20 2.96 -7.49 9.64
N LEU A 21 3.23 -8.05 8.46
CA LEU A 21 3.16 -7.32 7.19
C LEU A 21 1.82 -6.56 7.20
N PRO A 22 1.81 -5.25 6.93
CA PRO A 22 0.57 -4.49 6.90
C PRO A 22 -0.38 -5.17 5.91
N SER A 23 -1.67 -5.25 6.28
CA SER A 23 -2.69 -5.76 5.36
C SER A 23 -2.62 -4.95 4.06
N PHE A 24 -2.99 -5.58 2.95
CA PHE A 24 -2.99 -4.91 1.65
C PHE A 24 -3.84 -3.63 1.68
N GLU A 25 -4.95 -3.64 2.42
CA GLU A 25 -5.76 -2.46 2.71
C GLU A 25 -4.98 -1.36 3.44
N LYS A 26 -4.25 -1.69 4.51
CA LYS A 26 -3.40 -0.72 5.24
C LYS A 26 -2.30 -0.15 4.36
N TYR A 27 -1.65 -0.99 3.55
CA TYR A 27 -0.69 -0.54 2.55
C TYR A 27 -1.34 0.42 1.56
N THR A 28 -2.52 0.10 1.04
CA THR A 28 -3.21 0.93 0.05
C THR A 28 -3.67 2.26 0.66
N GLN A 29 -4.27 2.22 1.86
CA GLN A 29 -4.68 3.39 2.62
C GLN A 29 -3.51 4.33 2.94
N SER A 30 -2.31 3.82 3.19
CA SER A 30 -1.14 4.64 3.49
C SER A 30 -0.72 5.57 2.35
N TRP A 31 -1.23 5.36 1.14
CA TRP A 31 -0.96 6.26 0.00
C TRP A 31 -1.94 7.43 -0.11
N VAL A 32 -3.04 7.45 0.65
CA VAL A 32 -3.95 8.60 0.70
C VAL A 32 -3.20 9.80 1.29
N GLY A 33 -3.28 10.95 0.61
CA GLY A 33 -2.53 12.17 0.90
C GLY A 33 -1.18 12.28 0.18
N HIS A 34 -0.70 11.22 -0.47
CA HIS A 34 0.51 11.28 -1.30
C HIS A 34 0.21 11.65 -2.75
N SER A 35 1.22 12.10 -3.49
CA SER A 35 1.04 12.40 -4.91
C SER A 35 0.97 11.14 -5.75
N ILE A 36 0.13 11.17 -6.79
CA ILE A 36 0.02 10.04 -7.73
C ILE A 36 1.34 9.75 -8.46
N GLU A 37 2.16 10.77 -8.68
CA GLU A 37 3.49 10.63 -9.27
C GLU A 37 4.46 9.86 -8.37
N GLN A 38 4.45 10.13 -7.07
CA GLN A 38 5.24 9.39 -6.09
C GLN A 38 4.84 7.93 -6.09
N LYS A 39 3.53 7.64 -6.12
CA LYS A 39 3.03 6.27 -6.21
C LYS A 39 3.46 5.57 -7.50
N LYS A 40 3.33 6.25 -8.65
CA LYS A 40 3.78 5.71 -9.95
C LYS A 40 5.27 5.35 -9.93
N LYS A 41 6.12 6.22 -9.38
CA LYS A 41 7.56 5.97 -9.21
C LYS A 41 7.84 4.79 -8.27
N ALA A 42 7.14 4.73 -7.13
CA ALA A 42 7.28 3.61 -6.18
C ALA A 42 6.87 2.26 -6.78
N SER A 43 5.89 2.27 -7.70
CA SER A 43 5.38 1.07 -8.38
C SER A 43 6.24 0.65 -9.59
N ALA A 44 7.19 1.48 -10.02
CA ALA A 44 8.07 1.21 -11.16
C ALA A 44 9.28 0.31 -10.79
N TYR A 45 9.48 -0.01 -9.51
CA TYR A 45 10.61 -0.84 -9.07
C TYR A 45 10.43 -2.33 -9.48
N PRO A 46 11.48 -2.99 -9.99
CA PRO A 46 11.38 -4.23 -10.78
C PRO A 46 10.87 -5.48 -10.06
N HIS A 47 10.69 -5.45 -8.74
CA HIS A 47 10.14 -6.58 -7.95
C HIS A 47 8.67 -6.40 -7.54
N ALA A 48 8.07 -5.22 -7.77
CA ALA A 48 6.69 -4.94 -7.40
C ALA A 48 5.74 -5.31 -8.54
N TYR A 49 5.59 -6.60 -8.88
CA TYR A 49 4.74 -7.10 -9.99
C TYR A 49 4.67 -6.10 -11.17
N GLY A 50 5.86 -5.63 -11.56
CA GLY A 50 6.02 -4.46 -12.39
C GLY A 50 5.43 -4.69 -13.77
N LYS A 51 4.98 -3.58 -14.36
CA LYS A 51 4.33 -3.40 -15.68
C LYS A 51 2.79 -3.50 -15.63
N GLY A 52 2.12 -2.54 -14.99
CA GLY A 52 0.67 -2.68 -14.82
C GLY A 52 -0.17 -1.46 -14.47
N TRP A 53 0.28 -0.22 -14.66
CA TRP A 53 -0.75 0.83 -14.80
C TRP A 53 -1.55 0.46 -16.05
N LYS A 54 -2.74 -0.09 -15.87
CA LYS A 54 -3.60 -0.45 -16.99
C LYS A 54 -4.31 0.85 -17.35
N GLU A 55 -3.73 1.53 -18.33
CA GLU A 55 -4.03 2.84 -18.90
C GLU A 55 -5.52 3.16 -18.99
N THR A 56 -6.13 3.50 -17.85
CA THR A 56 -7.44 4.12 -17.82
C THR A 56 -7.38 5.21 -16.76
N THR A 57 -7.46 6.43 -17.26
CA THR A 57 -7.77 7.59 -16.46
C THR A 57 -9.17 8.03 -16.86
N TYR A 58 -10.08 8.16 -15.89
CA TYR A 58 -11.40 8.72 -16.16
C TYR A 58 -11.72 9.79 -15.13
N THR A 59 -12.52 10.76 -15.53
CA THR A 59 -12.98 11.84 -14.65
C THR A 59 -14.19 11.40 -13.86
N LEU A 60 -14.31 11.90 -12.63
CA LEU A 60 -15.51 11.83 -11.81
C LEU A 60 -16.26 13.16 -11.91
N ASP A 61 -17.56 13.14 -11.60
CA ASP A 61 -18.42 14.33 -11.64
C ASP A 61 -17.96 15.43 -10.66
N ASN A 62 -17.17 15.07 -9.65
CA ASN A 62 -16.58 16.00 -8.68
C ASN A 62 -15.29 16.69 -9.18
N GLY A 63 -14.86 16.44 -10.42
CA GLY A 63 -13.64 17.00 -11.01
C GLY A 63 -12.36 16.22 -10.70
N ASN A 64 -12.44 15.13 -9.93
CA ASN A 64 -11.30 14.27 -9.65
C ASN A 64 -11.05 13.29 -10.80
N TRP A 65 -9.84 12.75 -10.84
CA TRP A 65 -9.41 11.72 -11.77
C TRP A 65 -9.31 10.38 -11.06
N VAL A 66 -9.54 9.28 -11.77
CA VAL A 66 -9.23 7.94 -11.28
C VAL A 66 -8.06 7.36 -12.05
N TYR A 67 -7.01 6.92 -11.36
CA TYR A 67 -5.90 6.18 -11.96
C TYR A 67 -5.95 4.71 -11.55
N VAL A 68 -5.81 3.80 -12.52
CA VAL A 68 -5.92 2.35 -12.27
C VAL A 68 -4.55 1.66 -12.22
N GLU A 69 -4.21 1.13 -11.05
CA GLU A 69 -3.02 0.30 -10.82
C GLU A 69 -3.41 -1.18 -10.76
N LYS A 70 -2.81 -2.00 -11.63
CA LYS A 70 -2.94 -3.47 -11.53
C LYS A 70 -1.92 -4.00 -10.53
N HIS A 71 -2.41 -4.54 -9.42
CA HIS A 71 -1.57 -5.18 -8.40
C HIS A 71 -1.33 -6.68 -8.68
N LYS A 72 -2.37 -7.40 -9.13
CA LYS A 72 -2.36 -8.83 -9.53
C LYS A 72 -3.29 -9.03 -10.73
N PRO A 73 -3.28 -10.20 -11.42
CA PRO A 73 -4.16 -10.46 -12.57
C PRO A 73 -5.61 -10.02 -12.38
N ASP A 74 -6.18 -10.26 -11.19
CA ASP A 74 -7.56 -9.94 -10.84
C ASP A 74 -7.70 -8.91 -9.71
N CYS A 75 -6.65 -8.13 -9.38
CA CYS A 75 -6.74 -7.08 -8.36
C CYS A 75 -6.27 -5.74 -8.91
N PHE A 76 -7.19 -4.78 -8.89
CA PHE A 76 -6.99 -3.42 -9.37
C PHE A 76 -7.24 -2.43 -8.24
N ILE A 77 -6.36 -1.45 -8.13
CA ILE A 77 -6.51 -0.31 -7.23
C ILE A 77 -6.90 0.89 -8.09
N HIS A 78 -8.09 1.42 -7.86
CA HIS A 78 -8.58 2.65 -8.46
C HIS A 78 -8.25 3.79 -7.51
N TRP A 79 -7.28 4.62 -7.84
CA TRP A 79 -6.86 5.77 -7.05
C TRP A 79 -7.68 7.00 -7.45
N GLU A 80 -8.47 7.56 -6.55
CA GLU A 80 -9.10 8.86 -6.76
C GLU A 80 -8.10 9.97 -6.45
N VAL A 81 -7.92 10.87 -7.39
CA VAL A 81 -6.88 11.90 -7.39
C VAL A 81 -7.49 13.26 -7.66
N ASP A 82 -7.21 14.22 -6.79
CA ASP A 82 -7.69 15.59 -6.95
C ASP A 82 -7.01 16.33 -8.12
N PRO A 83 -7.52 17.50 -8.54
CA PRO A 83 -6.89 18.31 -9.59
C PRO A 83 -5.44 18.73 -9.30
N GLN A 84 -5.02 18.70 -8.03
CA GLN A 84 -3.66 19.03 -7.58
C GLN A 84 -2.71 17.83 -7.67
N GLY A 85 -3.22 16.64 -7.98
CA GLY A 85 -2.44 15.42 -8.17
C GLY A 85 -2.22 14.59 -6.91
N PHE A 86 -2.98 14.85 -5.84
CA PHE A 86 -2.93 14.08 -4.60
C PHE A 86 -4.02 12.99 -4.56
N ILE A 87 -3.66 11.83 -4.02
CA ILE A 87 -4.58 10.72 -3.80
C ILE A 87 -5.51 11.10 -2.65
N VAL A 88 -6.80 11.21 -2.91
CA VAL A 88 -7.82 11.53 -1.90
C VAL A 88 -8.63 10.30 -1.47
N GLY A 89 -8.54 9.22 -2.23
CA GLY A 89 -9.22 7.96 -1.91
C GLY A 89 -8.78 6.82 -2.82
N TYR A 90 -9.34 5.64 -2.55
CA TYR A 90 -9.16 4.49 -3.43
C TYR A 90 -10.34 3.53 -3.39
N LYS A 91 -10.43 2.67 -4.39
CA LYS A 91 -11.32 1.52 -4.42
C LYS A 91 -10.57 0.29 -4.91
N LEU A 92 -10.73 -0.82 -4.21
CA LEU A 92 -10.24 -2.12 -4.63
C LEU A 92 -11.28 -2.79 -5.53
N VAL A 93 -10.86 -3.28 -6.69
CA VAL A 93 -11.72 -3.93 -7.68
C VAL A 93 -11.14 -5.30 -8.03
N GLY A 94 -11.99 -6.33 -7.91
CA GLY A 94 -11.64 -7.72 -8.16
C GLY A 94 -11.24 -8.49 -6.89
N LYS A 95 -10.37 -9.49 -7.04
CA LYS A 95 -9.88 -10.39 -5.98
C LYS A 95 -8.57 -9.86 -5.39
N CYS A 96 -8.69 -8.93 -4.46
CA CYS A 96 -7.56 -8.37 -3.73
C CYS A 96 -7.26 -9.15 -2.43
N PRO A 97 -5.98 -9.20 -1.99
CA PRO A 97 -5.56 -9.88 -0.76
C PRO A 97 -6.11 -9.22 0.52
#